data_AF-A0A7S1JAL5-F1
#
_entry.id   AF-A0A7S1JAL5-F1
#
_cell.length_a   1.000
_cell.length_b   1.000
_cell.length_c   1.000
_cell.angle_alpha   90.00
_cell.angle_beta   90.00
_cell.angle_gamma   90.00
#
_symmetry.space_group_name_H-M   'P 1'
#
loop_
_entity.id
_entity.type
_entity.pdbx_description
1 polymer ?
#
loop_
_entity_poly.entity_id
_entity_poly.type
_entity_poly.pdbx_seq_one_letter_code
_entity_poly.pdbx_strand_id
1 'polypeptide(L)'
;ATSALIMFLVSLTIIIFGYSIAAYVLLWGQRAEFATLQVSLNAMGNAIIAPDITMFCDNETCSQQLLPFFFYWSYFLCMWIVLLNCLIAIINQAYELAKERQSILITSSRSSSSHWFKMFCSTLLRVIKQHHRPYWLAISGSSYFTIFQ
;
A
#
# COMPACT_ATOMS: atom_id res chain seq x y z
N ALA A 1 1.10 5.18 -3.80
CA ALA A 1 2.07 4.09 -3.56
C ALA A 1 3.42 4.41 -4.20
N THR A 2 3.50 4.58 -5.53
CA THR A 2 4.76 4.90 -6.23
C THR A 2 5.40 6.21 -5.78
N SER A 3 4.63 7.29 -5.60
CA SER A 3 5.14 8.56 -5.07
C SER A 3 5.71 8.45 -3.65
N ALA A 4 5.08 7.66 -2.78
CA ALA A 4 5.54 7.43 -1.41
C ALA A 4 6.86 6.64 -1.37
N LEU A 5 7.00 5.61 -2.23
CA LEU A 5 8.25 4.87 -2.39
C LEU A 5 9.39 5.75 -2.92
N ILE A 6 9.11 6.64 -3.88
CA ILE A 6 10.10 7.57 -4.41
C ILE A 6 10.55 8.55 -3.32
N MET A 7 9.62 9.15 -2.57
CA MET A 7 9.96 10.06 -1.47
C MET A 7 10.75 9.34 -0.35
N PHE A 8 10.44 8.07 -0.09
CA PHE A 8 11.21 7.23 0.83
C PHE A 8 12.65 7.01 0.32
N LEU A 9 12.83 6.65 -0.96
CA LEU A 9 14.16 6.45 -1.56
C LEU A 9 15.01 7.73 -1.54
N VAL A 10 14.40 8.88 -1.82
CA VAL A 10 15.09 10.18 -1.74
C VAL A 10 15.51 10.46 -0.31
N SER A 11 14.60 10.27 0.66
CA SER A 11 14.90 10.47 2.09
C SER A 11 16.00 9.52 2.57
N LEU A 12 15.97 8.25 2.17
CA LEU A 12 16.99 7.26 2.46
C LEU A 12 18.36 7.72 1.92
N THR A 13 18.41 8.18 0.67
CA THR A 13 19.65 8.65 0.05
C THR A 13 20.21 9.86 0.79
N ILE A 14 19.37 10.83 1.16
CA ILE A 14 19.78 12.01 1.93
C ILE A 14 20.36 11.62 3.27
N ILE A 15 19.72 10.68 3.98
CA ILE A 15 20.19 10.22 5.30
C ILE A 15 21.54 9.50 5.13
N ILE A 16 21.68 8.57 4.19
CA ILE A 16 22.96 7.89 3.92
C ILE A 16 24.07 8.90 3.62
N PHE A 17 23.78 9.89 2.78
CA PHE A 17 24.76 10.91 2.40
C PHE A 17 25.14 11.79 3.60
N GLY A 18 24.17 12.20 4.42
CA GLY A 18 24.39 12.98 5.63
C GLY A 18 25.25 12.24 6.65
N TYR A 19 24.95 10.97 6.91
CA TYR A 19 25.76 10.12 7.79
C TYR A 19 27.14 9.85 7.19
N SER A 20 27.27 9.67 5.87
CA SER A 20 28.58 9.51 5.25
C SER A 20 29.47 10.74 5.39
N ILE A 21 28.91 11.95 5.21
CA ILE A 21 29.64 13.20 5.46
C ILE A 21 30.01 13.32 6.93
N ALA A 22 29.07 13.05 7.84
CA ALA A 22 29.34 13.13 9.27
C ALA A 22 30.44 12.12 9.70
N ALA A 23 30.36 10.88 9.24
CA ALA A 23 31.37 9.86 9.50
C ALA A 23 32.74 10.25 8.94
N TYR A 24 32.75 10.78 7.71
CA TYR A 24 33.95 11.34 7.11
C TYR A 24 34.53 12.42 8.03
N VAL A 25 33.79 13.46 8.40
CA VAL A 25 34.33 14.58 9.18
C VAL A 25 34.78 14.14 10.59
N LEU A 26 34.01 13.28 11.25
CA LEU A 26 34.26 12.90 12.65
C LEU A 26 35.35 11.84 12.81
N LEU A 27 35.51 10.96 11.81
CA LEU A 27 36.40 9.80 11.87
C LEU A 27 37.53 9.87 10.83
N TRP A 28 37.63 10.99 10.10
CA TRP A 28 38.73 11.27 9.18
C TRP A 28 40.08 11.11 9.88
N GLY A 29 40.95 10.30 9.29
CA GLY A 29 42.30 10.06 9.81
C GLY A 29 42.38 9.11 11.01
N GLN A 30 41.25 8.68 11.58
CA GLN A 30 41.21 7.66 12.63
C GLN A 30 40.94 6.26 12.07
N ARG A 31 40.23 6.18 10.94
CA ARG A 31 39.73 4.93 10.36
C ARG A 31 39.94 4.91 8.84
N ALA A 32 40.34 3.76 8.32
CA ALA A 32 40.55 3.58 6.88
C ALA A 32 39.23 3.62 6.09
N GLU A 33 38.11 3.17 6.68
CA GLU A 33 36.79 3.19 6.02
C GLU A 33 36.24 4.60 5.82
N PHE A 34 36.80 5.60 6.51
CA PHE A 34 36.37 7.00 6.43
C PHE A 34 37.45 7.92 5.84
N ALA A 35 38.50 7.34 5.24
CA ALA A 35 39.65 8.06 4.69
C ALA A 35 39.36 8.86 3.42
N THR A 36 38.22 8.65 2.76
CA THR A 36 37.70 9.51 1.68
C THR A 36 36.17 9.54 1.73
N LEU A 37 35.55 10.59 1.18
CA LEU A 37 34.09 10.69 1.16
C LEU A 37 33.46 9.52 0.38
N GLN A 38 34.10 9.12 -0.72
CA GLN A 38 33.62 8.00 -1.54
C GLN A 38 33.68 6.67 -0.78
N VAL A 39 34.79 6.40 -0.06
CA VAL A 39 34.93 5.18 0.73
C VAL A 39 33.96 5.20 1.92
N SER A 40 33.77 6.35 2.57
CA SER A 40 32.78 6.53 3.64
C SER A 40 31.36 6.23 3.17
N LEU A 41 31.00 6.67 1.96
CA LEU A 41 29.68 6.46 1.39
C LEU A 41 29.42 4.98 1.10
N ASN A 42 30.42 4.30 0.53
CA ASN A 42 30.37 2.85 0.34
C ASN A 42 30.29 2.10 1.67
N ALA A 43 31.03 2.54 2.68
CA ALA A 43 31.05 1.91 3.99
C ALA A 43 29.70 2.06 4.72
N MET A 44 29.09 3.25 4.66
CA MET A 44 27.73 3.49 5.18
C MET A 44 26.68 2.69 4.41
N GLY A 45 26.76 2.64 3.08
CA GLY A 45 25.85 1.83 2.25
C GLY A 45 25.95 0.34 2.57
N ASN A 46 27.18 -0.18 2.71
CA ASN A 46 27.42 -1.57 3.09
C ASN A 46 26.93 -1.89 4.50
N ALA A 47 27.04 -0.95 5.45
CA ALA A 47 26.54 -1.12 6.81
C ALA A 47 25.00 -1.31 6.89
N ILE A 48 24.26 -0.96 5.83
CA ILE A 48 22.82 -1.27 5.72
C ILE A 48 22.62 -2.75 5.36
N ILE A 49 23.41 -3.25 4.40
CA ILE A 49 23.24 -4.59 3.82
C ILE A 49 23.85 -5.66 4.74
N ALA A 50 25.04 -5.40 5.26
CA ALA A 50 25.78 -6.28 6.14
C ALA A 50 26.32 -5.43 7.31
N PRO A 51 25.56 -5.33 8.42
CA PRO A 51 25.98 -4.53 9.56
C PRO A 51 27.20 -5.20 10.22
N ASP A 52 28.38 -4.65 9.96
CA ASP A 52 29.61 -5.03 10.64
C ASP A 52 29.89 -4.06 11.79
N ILE A 53 29.74 -4.57 13.02
CA ILE A 53 29.96 -3.80 14.25
C ILE A 53 31.45 -3.47 14.43
N THR A 54 32.35 -4.28 13.86
CA THR A 54 33.79 -4.09 14.00
C THR A 54 34.30 -2.84 13.28
N MET A 55 33.54 -2.34 12.29
CA MET A 55 33.81 -1.08 11.59
C MET A 55 33.77 0.16 12.51
N PHE A 56 33.07 0.06 13.64
CA PHE A 56 32.90 1.18 14.58
C PHE A 56 33.53 0.92 15.95
N CYS A 57 33.69 -0.35 16.34
CA CYS A 57 34.30 -0.76 17.61
C CYS A 57 35.64 -1.45 17.37
N ASP A 58 36.75 -0.77 17.68
CA ASP A 58 38.02 -1.45 17.89
C ASP A 58 38.07 -1.89 19.35
N ASN A 59 38.20 -3.20 19.58
CA ASN A 59 38.17 -3.83 20.90
C ASN A 59 39.26 -3.33 21.87
N GLU A 60 40.22 -2.53 21.42
CA GLU A 60 41.43 -2.18 22.20
C GLU A 60 41.41 -0.78 22.84
N THR A 61 40.49 0.13 22.48
CA THR A 61 40.55 1.54 22.95
C THR A 61 39.19 2.14 23.38
N CYS A 62 38.43 1.37 24.17
CA CYS A 62 37.06 1.71 24.60
C CYS A 62 36.92 3.06 25.36
N SER A 63 38.00 3.63 25.91
CA SER A 63 37.95 4.89 26.68
C SER A 63 37.92 6.18 25.84
N GLN A 64 38.26 6.13 24.54
CA GLN A 64 38.24 7.31 23.63
C GLN A 64 37.13 7.25 22.57
N GLN A 65 36.30 6.20 22.58
CA GLN A 65 35.39 5.84 21.46
C GLN A 65 33.91 6.21 21.68
N LEU A 66 33.60 7.06 22.65
CA LEU A 66 32.21 7.41 22.96
C LEU A 66 31.47 7.99 21.73
N LEU A 67 32.16 8.82 20.94
CA LEU A 67 31.63 9.45 19.74
C LEU A 67 31.29 8.44 18.62
N PRO A 68 32.21 7.55 18.16
CA PRO A 68 31.87 6.51 17.18
C PRO A 68 30.80 5.53 17.68
N PHE A 69 30.77 5.23 18.98
CA PHE A 69 29.71 4.39 19.57
C PHE A 69 28.32 5.04 19.45
N PHE A 70 28.17 6.30 19.87
CA PHE A 70 26.90 7.02 19.71
C PHE A 70 26.53 7.21 18.24
N PHE A 71 27.51 7.46 17.38
CA PHE A 71 27.32 7.58 15.95
C PHE A 71 26.75 6.29 15.36
N TYR A 72 27.37 5.13 15.64
CA TYR A 72 26.89 3.82 15.23
C TYR A 72 25.44 3.56 15.69
N TRP A 73 25.14 3.78 16.97
CA TRP A 73 23.80 3.54 17.50
C TRP A 73 22.76 4.48 16.91
N SER A 74 23.10 5.75 16.69
CA SER A 74 22.20 6.71 16.04
C SER A 74 21.88 6.31 14.60
N TYR A 75 22.90 5.87 13.85
CA TYR A 75 22.75 5.37 12.49
C TYR A 75 21.91 4.09 12.46
N PHE A 76 22.21 3.14 13.33
CA PHE A 76 21.50 1.88 13.45
C PHE A 76 20.02 2.09 13.79
N LEU A 77 19.70 2.89 14.81
CA LEU A 77 18.32 3.21 15.19
C LEU A 77 17.57 3.89 14.04
N CYS A 78 18.20 4.85 13.37
CA CYS A 78 17.58 5.58 12.26
C CYS A 78 17.31 4.67 11.06
N MET A 79 18.30 3.88 10.62
CA MET A 79 18.21 3.00 9.46
C MET A 79 17.33 1.76 9.71
N TRP A 80 17.54 1.06 10.81
CA TRP A 80 16.88 -0.21 11.05
C TRP A 80 15.53 -0.09 11.71
N ILE A 81 15.33 0.86 12.63
CA ILE A 81 14.06 0.98 13.33
C ILE A 81 13.14 1.96 12.59
N VAL A 82 13.61 3.16 12.28
CA VAL A 82 12.72 4.19 11.73
C VAL A 82 12.42 3.94 10.26
N LEU A 83 13.46 3.77 9.43
CA LEU A 83 13.29 3.65 7.98
C LEU A 83 12.68 2.29 7.58
N LEU A 84 13.05 1.19 8.25
CA LEU A 84 12.45 -0.12 7.97
C LEU A 84 10.96 -0.16 8.33
N ASN A 85 10.57 0.40 9.49
CA ASN A 85 9.15 0.50 9.84
C ASN A 85 8.37 1.41 8.88
N CYS A 86 8.99 2.50 8.41
CA CYS A 86 8.39 3.37 7.41
C CYS A 86 8.16 2.61 6.08
N LEU A 87 9.15 1.82 5.63
CA LEU A 87 9.03 1.00 4.43
C LEU A 87 7.92 -0.03 4.57
N ILE A 88 7.85 -0.75 5.71
CA ILE A 88 6.79 -1.71 5.98
C ILE A 88 5.42 -1.03 5.96
N ALA A 89 5.28 0.15 6.57
CA ALA A 89 4.04 0.90 6.57
C ALA A 89 3.59 1.29 5.15
N ILE A 90 4.52 1.75 4.30
CA ILE A 90 4.24 2.08 2.89
C ILE A 90 3.78 0.84 2.11
N ILE A 91 4.44 -0.31 2.31
CA ILE A 91 4.09 -1.56 1.65
C ILE A 91 2.70 -2.04 2.11
N ASN A 92 2.43 -2.03 3.42
CA ASN A 92 1.14 -2.43 3.97
C ASN A 92 0.01 -1.55 3.43
N GLN A 93 0.19 -0.23 3.41
CA GLN A 93 -0.79 0.68 2.85
C GLN A 93 -1.04 0.43 1.35
N ALA A 94 0.02 0.17 0.58
CA ALA A 94 -0.10 -0.17 -0.83
C ALA A 94 -0.85 -1.50 -1.04
N TYR A 95 -0.60 -2.49 -0.19
CA TYR A 95 -1.28 -3.78 -0.21
C TYR A 95 -2.76 -3.66 0.14
N GLU A 96 -3.12 -2.90 1.18
CA GLU A 96 -4.50 -2.65 1.56
C GLU A 96 -5.30 -1.97 0.43
N LEU A 97 -4.71 -0.94 -0.20
CA LEU A 97 -5.32 -0.26 -1.34
C LEU A 97 -5.54 -1.20 -2.54
N ALA A 98 -4.60 -2.12 -2.79
CA ALA A 98 -4.73 -3.10 -3.85
C ALA A 98 -5.85 -4.12 -3.55
N LYS A 99 -5.92 -4.59 -2.29
CA LYS A 99 -6.95 -5.52 -1.80
C LYS A 99 -8.35 -4.90 -1.87
N GLU A 100 -8.50 -3.64 -1.46
CA GLU A 100 -9.78 -2.92 -1.52
C GLU A 100 -10.28 -2.80 -2.96
N ARG A 101 -9.41 -2.40 -3.90
CA ARG A 101 -9.76 -2.31 -5.33
C ARG A 101 -10.21 -3.64 -5.92
N GLN A 102 -9.58 -4.75 -5.54
CA GLN A 102 -10.02 -6.09 -5.97
C GLN A 102 -11.40 -6.45 -5.40
N SER A 103 -11.66 -6.13 -4.13
CA SER A 103 -12.95 -6.43 -3.51
C SER A 103 -14.11 -5.68 -4.19
N ILE A 104 -13.90 -4.41 -4.55
CA ILE A 104 -14.89 -3.58 -5.26
C ILE A 104 -15.24 -4.16 -6.64
N LEU A 105 -14.22 -4.62 -7.38
CA LEU A 105 -14.36 -5.29 -8.68
C LEU A 105 -15.19 -6.58 -8.61
N ILE A 106 -15.03 -7.36 -7.54
CA ILE A 106 -15.79 -8.61 -7.33
C ILE A 106 -17.25 -8.29 -6.98
N THR A 107 -17.51 -7.26 -6.18
CA THR A 107 -18.88 -6.82 -5.87
C THR A 107 -19.60 -6.19 -7.06
N SER A 108 -18.91 -5.46 -7.93
CA SER A 108 -19.52 -4.88 -9.13
C SER A 108 -19.90 -5.96 -10.16
N SER A 109 -19.10 -7.03 -10.30
CA SER A 109 -19.44 -8.15 -11.17
C SER A 109 -20.63 -8.97 -10.65
N ARG A 110 -20.70 -9.21 -9.33
CA ARG A 110 -21.85 -9.88 -8.69
C ARG A 110 -23.14 -9.04 -8.71
N SER A 111 -23.04 -7.72 -8.53
CA SER A 111 -24.19 -6.82 -8.56
C SER A 111 -24.84 -6.77 -9.95
N SER A 112 -24.03 -6.68 -11.01
CA SER A 112 -24.50 -6.63 -12.41
C SER A 112 -25.25 -7.90 -12.84
N SER A 113 -24.73 -9.08 -12.46
CA SER A 113 -25.40 -10.37 -12.73
C SER A 113 -26.79 -10.46 -12.06
N SER A 114 -26.90 -10.00 -10.81
CA SER A 114 -28.18 -10.03 -10.09
C SER A 114 -29.20 -9.01 -10.65
N HIS A 115 -28.75 -7.86 -11.13
CA HIS A 115 -29.61 -6.83 -11.68
C HIS A 115 -30.14 -7.22 -13.06
N TRP A 116 -29.29 -7.79 -13.93
CA TRP A 116 -29.71 -8.31 -15.21
C TRP A 116 -30.65 -9.51 -15.07
N PHE A 117 -30.38 -10.43 -14.15
CA PHE A 117 -31.27 -11.56 -13.87
C PHE A 117 -32.64 -11.11 -13.32
N LYS A 118 -32.66 -10.11 -12.42
CA LYS A 118 -33.92 -9.49 -11.95
C LYS A 118 -34.67 -8.79 -13.08
N MET A 119 -33.97 -8.05 -13.95
CA MET A 119 -34.59 -7.43 -15.13
C MET A 119 -35.16 -8.49 -16.09
N PHE A 120 -34.42 -9.56 -16.35
CA PHE A 120 -34.84 -10.67 -17.21
C PHE A 120 -36.07 -11.40 -16.64
N CYS A 121 -36.04 -11.79 -15.36
CA CYS A 121 -37.19 -12.40 -14.69
C CYS A 121 -38.41 -11.47 -14.67
N SER A 122 -38.22 -10.17 -14.40
CA SER A 122 -39.33 -9.21 -14.39
C SER A 122 -39.95 -9.04 -15.79
N THR A 123 -39.13 -9.11 -16.83
CA THR A 123 -39.57 -9.01 -18.23
C THR A 123 -40.30 -10.27 -18.66
N LEU A 124 -39.77 -11.45 -18.32
CA LEU A 124 -40.44 -12.74 -18.53
C LEU A 124 -41.80 -12.82 -17.82
N LEU A 125 -41.87 -12.39 -16.55
CA LEU A 125 -43.12 -12.33 -15.79
C LEU A 125 -44.15 -11.39 -16.44
N ARG A 126 -43.72 -10.26 -17.01
CA ARG A 126 -44.62 -9.35 -17.75
C ARG A 126 -45.13 -9.98 -19.04
N VAL A 127 -44.27 -10.68 -19.79
CA VAL A 127 -44.64 -11.37 -21.04
C VAL A 127 -45.63 -12.51 -20.75
N ILE A 128 -45.38 -13.33 -19.72
CA ILE A 128 -46.30 -14.40 -19.32
C ILE A 128 -47.65 -13.81 -18.88
N LYS A 129 -47.65 -12.71 -18.14
CA LYS A 129 -48.87 -12.03 -17.70
C LYS A 129 -49.66 -11.38 -18.85
N GLN A 130 -48.99 -10.94 -19.91
CA GLN A 130 -49.65 -10.46 -21.14
C GLN A 130 -50.26 -11.62 -21.95
N HIS A 131 -49.61 -12.78 -21.97
CA HIS A 131 -50.12 -13.94 -22.71
C HIS A 131 -51.27 -14.67 -22.00
N HIS A 132 -51.47 -14.43 -20.70
CA HIS A 132 -52.55 -14.99 -19.88
C HIS A 132 -53.78 -14.07 -19.73
N ARG A 133 -53.96 -13.04 -20.57
CA ARG A 133 -55.29 -12.40 -20.66
C ARG A 133 -56.22 -13.35 -21.43
N PRO A 134 -57.28 -13.90 -20.80
CA PRO A 134 -58.26 -14.68 -21.53
C PRO A 134 -58.95 -13.77 -22.54
N TYR A 135 -58.94 -14.19 -23.81
CA TYR A 135 -59.67 -13.58 -24.93
C TYR A 135 -61.18 -13.84 -24.84
N TRP A 136 -61.77 -13.73 -23.65
CA TRP A 136 -63.19 -13.96 -23.42
C TRP A 136 -63.76 -12.79 -22.64
N LEU A 137 -64.28 -11.81 -23.38
CA LEU A 137 -65.55 -11.10 -23.12
C LEU A 137 -65.69 -9.96 -24.13
N ALA A 138 -66.01 -10.33 -25.37
CA ALA A 138 -66.54 -9.39 -26.35
C ALA A 138 -67.48 -10.10 -27.35
N ILE A 139 -68.34 -10.99 -26.88
CA ILE A 139 -69.57 -11.41 -27.56
C ILE A 139 -70.53 -11.88 -26.45
N SER A 140 -71.65 -11.16 -26.22
CA SER A 140 -72.98 -11.67 -25.80
C SER A 140 -73.82 -10.66 -24.99
N GLY A 141 -75.03 -10.34 -25.48
CA GLY A 141 -76.20 -9.84 -24.73
C GLY A 141 -76.34 -8.31 -24.71
N SER A 142 -77.10 -7.64 -25.58
CA SER A 142 -78.56 -7.72 -25.81
C SER A 142 -79.40 -7.59 -24.53
N SER A 143 -79.89 -6.37 -24.30
CA SER A 143 -81.31 -6.05 -24.09
C SER A 143 -81.97 -6.19 -22.70
N TYR A 144 -82.48 -5.03 -22.24
CA TYR A 144 -83.65 -4.77 -21.37
C TYR A 144 -83.60 -5.09 -19.86
N PHE A 145 -83.76 -4.05 -19.02
CA PHE A 145 -85.00 -3.70 -18.28
C PHE A 145 -84.73 -3.05 -16.88
N THR A 146 -85.22 -1.80 -16.77
CA THR A 146 -85.74 -1.02 -15.62
C THR A 146 -85.49 -1.43 -14.16
N ILE A 147 -85.24 -0.44 -13.29
CA ILE A 147 -85.87 -0.37 -11.96
C ILE A 147 -86.28 1.09 -11.63
N PHE A 148 -87.56 1.26 -11.36
CA PHE A 148 -88.19 2.36 -10.61
C PHE A 148 -87.73 2.30 -9.14
N GLN A 149 -87.17 3.38 -8.60
CA GLN A 149 -87.67 4.09 -7.41
C GLN A 149 -86.93 5.41 -7.20
#